data_AF-A0A3S8V1C5-F1
#
_entry.id   AF-A0A3S8V1C5-F1
#
_cell.length_a   1.000
_cell.length_b   1.000
_cell.length_c   1.000
_cell.angle_alpha   90.00
_cell.angle_beta   90.00
_cell.angle_gamma   90.00
#
_symmetry.space_group_name_H-M   'P 1'
#
loop_
_entity.id
_entity.type
_entity.pdbx_description
1 polymer ?
#
loop_
_entity_poly.entity_id
_entity_poly.type
_entity_poly.pdbx_seq_one_letter_code
_entity_poly.pdbx_strand_id
1 'polypeptide(L)'
;MMSHYPNLLLLLIMMTMLLSINMILTHPLIMGISLLMYSMIMSISMNKYFNSFWYSMIVHLVIIGGLMILFLYFISLTSNSLIFFPKYFKLTFFLKMLMILFMMMILMKNIMNIEKIFYLINSEISKFYELFYFKINFYYTSKLIFSSSFFLMTLITLIYLLITLIYVTKICSKSNFPMRSNFF
;
A
#
# COMPACT_ATOMS: atom_id res chain seq x y z
N MET A 1 8.75 18.96 -9.04
CA MET A 1 8.11 17.64 -8.90
C MET A 1 9.08 16.51 -9.20
N MET A 2 9.62 16.38 -10.42
CA MET A 2 10.50 15.25 -10.82
C MET A 2 11.73 14.98 -9.93
N SER A 3 12.29 16.00 -9.28
CA SER A 3 13.45 15.83 -8.38
C SER A 3 13.18 14.97 -7.15
N HIS A 4 11.93 14.91 -6.65
CA HIS A 4 11.59 14.16 -5.44
C HIS A 4 11.03 12.75 -5.72
N TYR A 5 10.72 12.42 -6.99
CA TYR A 5 10.25 11.10 -7.38
C TYR A 5 11.24 9.96 -7.05
N PRO A 6 12.56 10.10 -7.31
CA PRO A 6 13.51 9.04 -6.97
C PRO A 6 13.61 8.83 -5.46
N ASN A 7 13.57 9.90 -4.66
CA ASN A 7 13.65 9.80 -3.20
C ASN A 7 12.42 9.11 -2.58
N LEU A 8 11.26 9.25 -3.22
CA LEU A 8 10.02 8.66 -2.73
C LEU A 8 9.84 7.21 -3.18
N LEU A 9 10.27 6.87 -4.41
CA LEU A 9 10.32 5.49 -4.91
C LEU A 9 11.31 4.67 -4.08
N LEU A 10 12.35 5.34 -3.61
CA LEU A 10 13.28 4.78 -2.68
C LEU A 10 12.70 4.60 -1.27
N LEU A 11 12.01 5.59 -0.71
CA LEU A 11 11.31 5.42 0.56
C LEU A 11 10.41 4.17 0.50
N LEU A 12 9.72 4.00 -0.63
CA LEU A 12 8.90 2.83 -0.92
C LEU A 12 9.71 1.53 -0.92
N ILE A 13 10.84 1.45 -1.63
CA ILE A 13 11.71 0.27 -1.68
C ILE A 13 12.34 -0.05 -0.31
N MET A 14 12.77 0.97 0.43
CA MET A 14 13.35 0.78 1.77
C MET A 14 12.32 0.22 2.75
N MET A 15 11.08 0.69 2.63
CA MET A 15 10.00 0.29 3.51
C MET A 15 9.48 -1.11 3.16
N THR A 16 9.36 -1.47 1.88
CA THR A 16 9.05 -2.86 1.50
C THR A 16 10.11 -3.85 2.00
N MET A 17 11.38 -3.46 1.93
CA MET A 17 12.48 -4.28 2.45
C MET A 17 12.43 -4.43 3.98
N LEU A 18 12.11 -3.37 4.72
CA LEU A 18 11.89 -3.42 6.17
C LEU A 18 10.70 -4.32 6.55
N LEU A 19 9.60 -4.22 5.81
CA LEU A 19 8.38 -4.95 6.15
C LEU A 19 8.43 -6.44 5.79
N SER A 20 9.29 -6.83 4.84
CA SER A 20 9.62 -8.24 4.57
C SER A 20 10.12 -9.02 5.80
N ILE A 21 10.52 -8.31 6.88
CA ILE A 21 10.98 -8.90 8.15
C ILE A 21 9.86 -9.68 8.85
N ASN A 22 8.59 -9.36 8.61
CA ASN A 22 7.50 -9.92 9.40
C ASN A 22 6.82 -11.14 8.77
N MET A 23 7.18 -11.53 7.55
CA MET A 23 6.55 -12.68 6.89
C MET A 23 7.09 -14.04 7.35
N ILE A 24 8.09 -14.06 8.24
CA ILE A 24 8.60 -15.29 8.89
C ILE A 24 8.00 -15.44 10.30
N LEU A 25 7.22 -14.46 10.76
CA LEU A 25 6.51 -14.55 12.04
C LEU A 25 5.14 -15.21 11.80
N THR A 26 4.99 -16.39 12.39
CA THR A 26 3.88 -17.34 12.18
C THR A 26 2.50 -16.82 12.60
N HIS A 27 2.43 -15.70 13.32
CA HIS A 27 1.18 -15.22 13.90
C HIS A 27 0.47 -14.21 12.98
N PRO A 28 -0.79 -14.47 12.58
CA PRO A 28 -1.54 -13.62 11.64
C PRO A 28 -1.70 -12.17 12.12
N LEU A 29 -1.74 -11.97 13.45
CA LEU A 29 -1.81 -10.65 14.06
C LEU A 29 -0.59 -9.76 13.74
N ILE A 30 0.62 -10.31 13.78
CA ILE A 30 1.85 -9.55 13.46
C ILE A 30 1.90 -9.21 11.98
N MET A 31 1.42 -10.14 11.13
CA MET A 31 1.26 -9.92 9.70
C MET A 31 0.21 -8.85 9.39
N GLY A 32 -0.88 -8.77 10.15
CA GLY A 32 -1.89 -7.71 10.00
C GLY A 32 -1.35 -6.33 10.37
N ILE A 33 -0.63 -6.22 11.50
CA ILE A 33 -0.05 -4.95 11.95
C ILE A 33 1.04 -4.46 10.98
N SER A 34 1.88 -5.34 10.44
CA SER A 34 2.89 -4.94 9.45
C SER A 34 2.25 -4.41 8.17
N LEU A 35 1.16 -5.04 7.71
CA LEU A 35 0.45 -4.62 6.50
C LEU A 35 -0.26 -3.28 6.70
N LEU A 36 -0.81 -3.01 7.90
CA LEU A 36 -1.37 -1.70 8.25
C LEU A 36 -0.31 -0.60 8.15
N MET A 37 0.86 -0.79 8.79
CA MET A 37 1.95 0.18 8.74
C MET A 37 2.45 0.41 7.32
N TYR A 38 2.55 -0.64 6.49
CA TYR A 38 2.88 -0.50 5.08
C TYR A 38 1.88 0.38 4.34
N SER A 39 0.59 0.08 4.49
CA SER A 39 -0.48 0.78 3.76
C SER A 39 -0.55 2.27 4.09
N MET A 40 -0.26 2.65 5.35
CA MET A 40 -0.14 4.04 5.79
C MET A 40 1.00 4.77 5.08
N ILE A 41 2.17 4.12 4.98
CA ILE A 41 3.34 4.72 4.33
C ILE A 41 3.12 4.83 2.82
N MET A 42 2.51 3.81 2.21
CA MET A 42 2.13 3.82 0.79
C MET A 42 1.19 4.98 0.47
N SER A 43 0.15 5.22 1.25
CA SER A 43 -0.80 6.31 0.99
C SER A 43 -0.13 7.69 1.07
N ILE A 44 0.73 7.92 2.08
CA ILE A 44 1.50 9.16 2.21
C ILE A 44 2.44 9.36 1.02
N SER A 45 3.06 8.29 0.54
CA SER A 45 3.95 8.32 -0.62
C SER A 45 3.18 8.71 -1.91
N MET A 46 2.00 8.13 -2.13
CA MET A 46 1.16 8.39 -3.30
C MET A 46 0.64 9.84 -3.34
N ASN A 47 0.34 10.43 -2.18
CA ASN A 47 -0.10 11.82 -2.11
C ASN A 47 0.97 12.79 -2.68
N LYS A 48 2.24 12.55 -2.35
CA LYS A 48 3.36 13.35 -2.87
C LYS A 48 3.57 13.17 -4.38
N TYR A 49 3.17 12.02 -4.96
CA TYR A 49 3.30 11.76 -6.39
C TYR A 49 2.21 12.41 -7.24
N PHE A 50 0.96 12.32 -6.82
CA PHE A 50 -0.19 12.77 -7.61
C PHE A 50 -0.68 14.17 -7.22
N ASN A 51 -0.06 14.80 -6.20
CA ASN A 51 -0.40 16.11 -5.67
C ASN A 51 -1.90 16.30 -5.41
N SER A 52 -2.59 15.19 -5.16
CA SER A 52 -4.02 15.11 -4.99
C SER A 52 -4.30 14.03 -3.96
N PHE A 53 -5.04 14.43 -2.92
CA PHE A 53 -5.28 13.54 -1.79
C PHE A 53 -6.26 12.40 -2.12
N TRP A 54 -7.13 12.56 -3.12
CA TRP A 54 -8.19 11.60 -3.43
C TRP A 54 -7.70 10.17 -3.66
N TYR A 55 -6.68 9.99 -4.51
CA TYR A 55 -6.14 8.66 -4.78
C TYR A 55 -5.48 8.05 -3.54
N SER A 56 -4.71 8.85 -2.78
CA SER A 56 -4.11 8.39 -1.52
C SER A 56 -5.16 7.97 -0.48
N MET A 57 -6.28 8.69 -0.40
CA MET A 57 -7.38 8.39 0.52
C MET A 57 -8.13 7.11 0.13
N ILE A 58 -8.44 6.91 -1.16
CA ILE A 58 -9.15 5.71 -1.63
C ILE A 58 -8.31 4.45 -1.34
N VAL A 59 -7.02 4.47 -1.69
CA VAL A 59 -6.11 3.34 -1.43
C VAL A 59 -6.03 3.05 0.07
N HIS A 60 -5.97 4.09 0.91
CA HIS A 60 -5.90 3.93 2.35
C HIS A 60 -7.16 3.28 2.94
N LEU A 61 -8.34 3.75 2.55
CA LEU A 61 -9.63 3.25 3.04
C LEU A 61 -9.89 1.80 2.63
N VAL A 62 -9.63 1.45 1.37
CA VAL A 62 -9.88 0.09 0.87
C VAL A 62 -8.99 -0.92 1.58
N ILE A 63 -7.71 -0.59 1.80
CA ILE A 63 -6.78 -1.51 2.46
C ILE A 63 -7.11 -1.68 3.94
N ILE A 64 -7.42 -0.59 4.68
CA ILE A 64 -7.85 -0.70 6.09
C ILE A 64 -9.15 -1.49 6.21
N GLY A 65 -10.15 -1.21 5.38
CA GLY A 65 -11.43 -1.91 5.41
C GLY A 65 -11.29 -3.42 5.20
N GLY A 66 -10.49 -3.83 4.22
CA GLY A 66 -10.19 -5.24 3.98
C GLY A 66 -9.40 -5.90 5.12
N LEU A 67 -8.44 -5.18 5.70
CA LEU A 67 -7.63 -5.69 6.82
C LEU A 67 -8.44 -5.90 8.09
N MET A 68 -9.42 -5.04 8.40
CA MET A 68 -10.27 -5.21 9.57
C MET A 68 -11.11 -6.49 9.51
N ILE A 69 -11.63 -6.83 8.33
CA ILE A 69 -12.42 -8.07 8.12
C ILE A 69 -11.53 -9.30 8.30
N LEU A 70 -10.33 -9.28 7.73
CA LEU A 70 -9.34 -10.36 7.91
C LEU A 70 -8.94 -10.52 9.39
N PHE A 71 -8.74 -9.42 10.10
CA PHE A 71 -8.37 -9.43 11.51
C PHE A 71 -9.45 -10.10 12.39
N LEU A 72 -10.73 -9.77 12.15
CA LEU A 72 -11.85 -10.41 12.84
C LEU A 72 -11.89 -11.92 12.61
N TYR A 73 -11.68 -12.35 11.36
CA TYR A 73 -11.63 -13.77 11.02
C TYR A 73 -10.50 -14.50 11.77
N PHE A 74 -9.29 -13.95 11.81
CA PHE A 74 -8.16 -14.60 12.47
C PHE A 74 -8.30 -14.69 13.99
N ILE A 75 -8.81 -13.65 14.66
CA ILE A 75 -9.07 -13.71 16.12
C ILE A 75 -10.05 -14.83 16.45
N SER A 76 -11.03 -15.10 15.57
CA SER A 76 -12.01 -16.16 15.80
C SER A 76 -11.43 -17.58 15.67
N LEU A 77 -10.28 -17.74 14.99
CA LEU A 77 -9.71 -19.04 14.63
C LEU A 77 -8.50 -19.45 15.48
N THR A 78 -7.69 -18.49 15.93
CA THR A 78 -6.47 -18.82 16.67
C THR A 78 -6.74 -18.74 18.17
N SER A 79 -6.58 -19.87 18.88
CA SER A 79 -6.32 -19.85 20.33
C SER A 79 -5.16 -18.88 20.62
N ASN A 80 -5.22 -18.07 21.68
CA ASN A 80 -4.19 -17.11 22.11
C ASN A 80 -2.80 -17.75 22.30
N SER A 81 -2.13 -18.13 21.20
CA SER A 81 -0.81 -18.72 21.22
C SER A 81 0.21 -17.60 21.38
N LEU A 82 1.10 -17.76 22.36
CA LEU A 82 2.20 -16.83 22.58
C LEU A 82 3.04 -16.69 21.30
N ILE A 83 3.43 -15.46 21.01
CA ILE A 83 4.26 -15.11 19.85
C ILE A 83 5.67 -15.68 20.05
N PHE A 84 6.06 -16.64 19.22
CA PHE A 84 7.42 -17.17 19.18
C PHE A 84 8.26 -16.44 18.14
N PHE A 85 9.38 -15.86 18.56
CA PHE A 85 10.36 -15.30 17.64
C PHE A 85 11.35 -16.38 17.20
N PRO A 86 11.70 -16.45 15.90
CA PRO A 86 12.69 -17.39 15.42
C PRO A 86 14.08 -17.06 15.99
N LYS A 87 14.87 -18.09 16.30
CA LYS A 87 16.20 -17.96 16.92
C LYS A 87 17.15 -17.03 16.14
N TYR A 88 17.01 -16.94 14.82
CA TYR A 88 17.83 -16.10 13.94
C TYR A 88 17.24 -14.70 13.67
N PHE A 89 16.18 -14.29 14.38
CA PHE A 89 15.55 -12.97 14.17
C PHE A 89 16.54 -11.81 14.36
N LYS A 90 17.41 -11.88 15.38
CA LYS A 90 18.40 -10.83 15.66
C LYS A 90 19.42 -10.68 14.52
N LEU A 91 19.94 -11.80 13.99
CA LEU A 91 20.91 -11.80 12.90
C LEU A 91 20.29 -11.29 11.60
N THR A 92 19.09 -11.76 11.27
CA THR A 92 18.36 -11.32 10.08
C THR A 92 18.01 -9.83 10.15
N PHE A 93 17.66 -9.31 11.33
CA PHE A 93 17.45 -7.88 11.55
C PHE A 93 18.74 -7.07 11.33
N PHE A 94 19.86 -7.51 11.91
CA PHE A 94 21.16 -6.83 11.75
C PHE A 94 21.62 -6.75 10.29
N LEU A 95 21.57 -7.87 9.55
CA LEU A 95 21.97 -7.89 8.13
C LEU A 95 21.12 -6.95 7.28
N LYS A 96 19.82 -6.84 7.57
CA LYS A 96 18.94 -5.94 6.84
C LYS A 96 19.20 -4.47 7.16
N MET A 97 19.50 -4.14 8.42
CA MET A 97 19.91 -2.78 8.78
C MET A 97 21.19 -2.38 8.04
N LEU A 98 22.15 -3.30 7.88
CA LEU A 98 23.34 -3.07 7.06
C LEU A 98 22.98 -2.83 5.58
N MET A 99 22.10 -3.63 4.99
CA MET A 99 21.67 -3.43 3.60
C MET A 99 20.99 -2.07 3.40
N ILE A 100 20.16 -1.62 4.34
CA ILE A 100 19.53 -0.30 4.29
C ILE A 100 20.61 0.79 4.35
N LEU A 101 21.57 0.69 5.26
CA LEU A 101 22.68 1.64 5.36
C LEU A 101 23.49 1.70 4.05
N PHE A 102 23.80 0.55 3.45
CA PHE A 102 24.50 0.51 2.16
C PHE A 102 23.72 1.21 1.05
N MET A 103 22.41 0.94 0.97
CA MET A 103 21.56 1.59 -0.02
C MET A 103 21.51 3.11 0.22
N MET A 104 21.39 3.57 1.47
CA MET A 104 21.43 5.01 1.81
C MET A 104 22.74 5.67 1.36
N MET A 105 23.89 5.00 1.53
CA MET A 105 25.19 5.53 1.12
C MET A 105 25.31 5.70 -0.40
N ILE A 106 24.80 4.74 -1.18
CA ILE A 106 24.79 4.82 -2.66
C ILE A 106 24.00 6.04 -3.13
N LEU A 107 22.95 6.41 -2.40
CA LEU A 107 22.02 7.44 -2.82
C LEU A 107 22.48 8.84 -2.50
N MET A 108 23.13 9.05 -1.35
CA MET A 108 23.71 10.35 -1.03
C MET A 108 24.67 10.82 -2.14
N LYS A 109 25.40 9.88 -2.75
CA LYS A 109 26.28 10.14 -3.89
C LYS A 109 25.50 10.55 -5.15
N ASN A 110 24.35 9.93 -5.42
CA ASN A 110 23.53 10.22 -6.60
C ASN A 110 22.68 11.49 -6.45
N ILE A 111 22.20 11.79 -5.24
CA ILE A 111 21.40 12.98 -4.92
C ILE A 111 22.23 14.25 -5.14
N MET A 112 23.50 14.28 -4.70
CA MET A 112 24.38 15.43 -4.94
C MET A 112 24.60 15.75 -6.43
N ASN A 113 24.55 14.74 -7.30
CA ASN A 113 24.70 14.95 -8.74
C ASN A 113 23.39 15.45 -9.39
N ILE A 114 22.24 14.99 -8.90
CA ILE A 114 20.92 15.37 -9.43
C ILE A 114 20.51 16.77 -8.96
N GLU A 115 20.80 17.15 -7.71
CA GLU A 115 20.50 18.47 -7.17
C GLU A 115 21.27 19.57 -7.91
N LYS A 116 22.53 19.33 -8.30
CA LYS A 116 23.32 20.27 -9.13
C LYS A 116 22.69 20.51 -10.51
N ILE A 117 22.08 19.48 -11.11
CA ILE A 117 21.42 19.59 -12.41
C ILE A 117 20.08 20.32 -12.28
N PHE A 118 19.31 20.07 -11.22
CA PHE A 118 18.03 20.76 -10.98
C PHE A 118 18.19 22.24 -10.58
N TYR A 119 19.23 22.60 -9.83
CA TYR A 119 19.52 24.00 -9.50
C TYR A 119 19.78 24.85 -10.75
N LEU A 120 20.37 24.28 -11.80
CA LEU A 120 20.63 24.95 -13.07
C LEU A 120 19.37 25.14 -13.94
N ILE A 121 18.33 24.32 -13.73
CA ILE A 121 17.10 24.31 -14.56
C ILE A 121 15.95 25.06 -13.85
N ASN A 122 15.96 25.16 -12.52
CA ASN A 122 14.88 25.75 -11.73
C ASN A 122 14.77 27.29 -11.80
N SER A 123 15.78 28.01 -12.29
CA SER A 123 15.73 29.49 -12.35
C SER A 123 14.76 30.01 -13.41
N GLU A 124 14.50 29.26 -14.48
CA GLU A 124 13.70 29.77 -15.63
C GLU A 124 12.29 29.19 -15.72
N ILE A 125 12.04 28.03 -15.10
CA ILE A 125 10.80 27.26 -15.32
C ILE A 125 9.76 27.42 -14.18
N SER A 126 10.15 28.01 -13.04
CA SER A 126 9.27 28.16 -11.88
C SER A 126 8.02 29.02 -12.11
N LYS A 127 8.05 29.97 -13.07
CA LYS A 127 6.93 30.89 -13.31
C LYS A 127 5.83 30.33 -14.24
N PHE A 128 6.13 29.32 -15.07
CA PHE A 128 5.12 28.72 -15.96
C PHE A 128 4.37 27.55 -15.32
N TYR A 129 4.95 26.91 -14.30
CA TYR A 129 4.35 25.72 -13.68
C TYR A 129 3.21 26.05 -12.69
N GLU A 130 3.19 27.24 -12.09
CA GLU A 130 2.14 27.59 -11.12
C GLU A 130 0.78 27.89 -11.78
N LEU A 131 0.76 28.43 -13.02
CA LEU A 131 -0.49 28.80 -13.70
C LEU A 131 -1.30 27.60 -14.23
N PHE A 132 -0.66 26.45 -14.48
CA PHE A 132 -1.37 25.24 -14.94
C PHE A 132 -1.80 24.29 -13.81
N TYR A 133 -1.27 24.44 -12.59
CA TYR A 133 -1.42 23.44 -11.54
C TYR A 133 -2.68 23.57 -10.68
N PHE A 134 -3.43 24.67 -10.76
CA PHE A 134 -4.46 24.97 -9.74
C PHE A 134 -5.94 24.86 -10.16
N LYS A 135 -6.28 24.42 -11.37
CA LYS A 135 -7.71 24.34 -11.77
C LYS A 135 -8.22 23.05 -12.39
N ILE A 136 -7.39 22.03 -12.60
CA ILE A 136 -7.81 20.85 -13.39
C ILE A 136 -7.96 19.54 -12.57
N ASN A 137 -7.35 19.42 -11.39
CA ASN A 137 -7.15 18.08 -10.80
C ASN A 137 -8.34 17.40 -10.11
N PHE A 138 -9.37 18.14 -9.64
CA PHE A 138 -10.45 17.52 -8.85
C PHE A 138 -11.75 17.28 -9.63
N TYR A 139 -12.15 18.21 -10.49
CA TYR A 139 -13.46 18.14 -11.15
C TYR A 139 -13.45 17.27 -12.42
N TYR A 140 -12.28 17.07 -13.04
CA TYR A 140 -12.15 16.24 -14.24
C TYR A 140 -11.95 14.75 -13.93
N THR A 141 -11.25 14.38 -12.85
CA THR A 141 -10.86 12.98 -12.58
C THR A 141 -12.03 12.05 -12.24
N SER A 142 -13.02 12.52 -11.47
CA SER A 142 -14.21 11.72 -11.14
C SER A 142 -15.17 11.60 -12.34
N LYS A 143 -15.30 12.64 -13.17
CA LYS A 143 -16.07 12.61 -14.42
C LYS A 143 -15.41 11.79 -15.52
N LEU A 144 -14.08 11.68 -15.52
CA LEU A 144 -13.34 10.85 -16.48
C LEU A 144 -13.67 9.37 -16.36
N ILE A 145 -13.97 8.87 -15.15
CA ILE A 145 -14.33 7.45 -14.94
C ILE A 145 -15.62 7.10 -15.70
N PHE A 146 -16.60 8.00 -15.72
CA PHE A 146 -17.84 7.86 -16.47
C PHE A 146 -17.80 8.48 -17.87
N SER A 147 -16.61 8.86 -18.36
CA SER A 147 -16.46 9.33 -19.73
C SER A 147 -16.62 8.18 -20.72
N SER A 148 -16.99 8.51 -21.95
CA SER A 148 -17.22 7.54 -23.04
C SER A 148 -16.06 6.57 -23.23
N SER A 149 -14.82 7.01 -23.03
CA SER A 149 -13.62 6.16 -23.21
C SER A 149 -13.41 5.13 -22.10
N PHE A 150 -13.87 5.41 -20.87
CA PHE A 150 -13.70 4.51 -19.72
C PHE A 150 -14.98 3.73 -19.36
N PHE A 151 -16.09 3.99 -20.06
CA PHE A 151 -17.38 3.35 -19.82
C PHE A 151 -17.33 1.82 -19.90
N LEU A 152 -16.59 1.25 -20.86
CA LEU A 152 -16.46 -0.21 -20.95
C LEU A 152 -15.75 -0.80 -19.72
N MET A 153 -14.69 -0.14 -19.25
CA MET A 153 -13.94 -0.58 -18.07
C MET A 153 -14.79 -0.52 -16.80
N THR A 154 -15.61 0.54 -16.65
CA THR A 154 -16.52 0.67 -15.50
C THR A 154 -17.66 -0.34 -15.53
N LEU A 155 -18.21 -0.66 -16.71
CA LEU A 155 -19.20 -1.73 -16.84
C LEU A 155 -18.64 -3.09 -16.41
N ILE A 156 -17.42 -3.43 -16.84
CA ILE A 156 -16.79 -4.70 -16.49
C ILE A 156 -16.58 -4.80 -14.97
N THR A 157 -16.13 -3.73 -14.30
CA THR A 157 -15.92 -3.76 -12.84
C THR A 157 -17.22 -3.88 -12.06
N LEU A 158 -18.30 -3.24 -12.51
CA LEU A 158 -19.63 -3.39 -11.91
C LEU A 158 -20.15 -4.83 -12.04
N ILE A 159 -20.05 -5.42 -13.22
CA ILE A 159 -20.47 -6.81 -13.45
C ILE A 159 -19.62 -7.77 -12.60
N TYR A 160 -18.30 -7.53 -12.50
CA TYR A 160 -17.41 -8.32 -11.65
C TYR A 160 -17.81 -8.26 -10.15
N LEU A 161 -18.06 -7.07 -9.62
CA LEU A 161 -18.49 -6.91 -8.22
C LEU A 161 -19.85 -7.58 -7.96
N LEU A 162 -20.77 -7.53 -8.93
CA LEU A 162 -22.07 -8.19 -8.82
C LEU A 162 -21.93 -9.73 -8.81
N ILE A 163 -21.11 -10.29 -9.71
CA ILE A 163 -20.86 -11.73 -9.77
C ILE A 163 -20.19 -12.22 -8.48
N THR A 164 -19.21 -11.49 -7.97
CA THR A 164 -18.52 -11.88 -6.73
C THR A 164 -19.46 -11.88 -5.53
N LEU A 165 -20.38 -10.92 -5.40
CA LEU A 165 -21.40 -10.92 -4.35
C LEU A 165 -22.35 -12.12 -4.44
N ILE A 166 -22.83 -12.48 -5.64
CA ILE A 166 -23.66 -13.68 -5.86
C ILE A 166 -22.87 -14.95 -5.49
N TYR A 167 -21.59 -15.00 -5.83
CA TYR A 167 -20.77 -16.17 -5.54
C TYR A 167 -20.49 -16.32 -4.04
N VAL A 168 -20.14 -15.23 -3.35
CA VAL A 168 -19.91 -15.22 -1.91
C VAL A 168 -21.17 -15.64 -1.15
N THR A 169 -22.34 -15.12 -1.51
CA THR A 169 -23.62 -15.52 -0.87
C THR A 169 -23.92 -17.01 -1.07
N LYS A 170 -23.65 -17.58 -2.26
CA LYS A 170 -23.77 -19.02 -2.52
C LYS A 170 -22.78 -19.88 -1.70
N ILE A 171 -21.56 -19.38 -1.46
CA ILE A 171 -20.60 -20.06 -0.57
C ILE A 171 -21.11 -20.03 0.86
N CYS A 172 -21.54 -18.86 1.34
CA CYS A 172 -22.05 -18.70 2.71
C CYS A 172 -23.30 -19.55 2.98
N SER A 173 -24.19 -19.75 2.00
CA SER A 173 -25.38 -20.60 2.16
C SER A 173 -25.08 -22.11 2.22
N LYS A 174 -23.88 -22.55 1.82
CA LYS A 174 -23.45 -23.95 1.97
C LYS A 174 -22.89 -24.18 3.37
N SER A 175 -23.75 -24.18 4.38
CA SER A 175 -23.39 -24.50 5.76
C SER A 175 -24.25 -25.64 6.31
N ASN A 176 -24.23 -26.80 5.64
CA ASN A 176 -24.87 -28.00 6.18
C ASN A 176 -23.80 -28.83 6.88
N PHE A 177 -23.57 -28.51 8.17
CA PHE A 177 -23.24 -29.40 9.29
C PHE A 177 -22.53 -28.57 10.37
N PRO A 178 -22.99 -28.62 11.64
CA PRO A 178 -22.27 -27.97 12.74
C PRO A 178 -20.89 -28.62 12.91
N MET A 179 -19.82 -27.81 12.91
CA MET A 179 -18.45 -28.25 13.25
C MET A 179 -18.26 -28.57 14.75
N ARG A 180 -19.33 -28.96 15.45
CA ARG A 180 -19.25 -29.71 16.71
C ARG A 180 -19.91 -31.04 16.45
N SER A 181 -19.09 -32.09 16.34
CA SER A 181 -19.56 -33.43 16.67
C SER A 181 -20.05 -33.38 18.11
N ASN A 182 -21.33 -33.69 18.32
CA ASN A 182 -21.80 -34.07 19.64
C ASN A 182 -20.97 -35.28 20.06
N PHE A 183 -19.98 -35.06 20.91
CA PHE A 183 -19.36 -36.12 21.68
C PHE A 183 -20.43 -36.64 22.64
N PHE A 184 -21.02 -37.78 22.28
CA PHE A 184 -21.65 -38.71 23.22
C PHE A 184 -20.68 -39.87 23.42
#